data_AF-A0A3R6KHY5-F1
#
_entry.id   AF-A0A3R6KHY5-F1
#
_cell.length_a   1.000
_cell.length_b   1.000
_cell.length_c   1.000
_cell.angle_alpha   90.00
_cell.angle_beta   90.00
_cell.angle_gamma   90.00
#
_symmetry.space_group_name_H-M   'P 1'
#
loop_
_entity.id
_entity.type
_entity.pdbx_description
1 polymer ?
#
loop_
_entity_poly.entity_id
_entity_poly.type
_entity_poly.pdbx_seq_one_letter_code
_entity_poly.pdbx_strand_id
1 'polypeptide(L)' 'MNIGKACGIFKQIESDKYTDIEKTIAIDSVLNMETHNGVTKDEILRAFKWFLNSEREPEEQKEENR' A
#
# COMPACT_ATOMS: atom_id res chain seq x y z
N MET A 1 -6.74 10.99 8.60
CA MET A 1 -7.32 9.65 8.89
C MET A 1 -7.00 9.28 10.34
N ASN A 2 -7.82 8.52 11.07
CA ASN A 2 -7.42 8.05 12.41
C ASN A 2 -6.53 6.79 12.31
N ILE A 3 -5.71 6.51 13.33
CA ILE A 3 -4.74 5.40 13.31
C ILE A 3 -5.44 4.04 13.11
N GLY A 4 -6.60 3.82 13.73
CA GLY A 4 -7.35 2.57 13.56
C GLY A 4 -7.77 2.30 12.12
N LYS A 5 -8.31 3.33 11.43
CA LYS A 5 -8.68 3.26 10.01
C LYS A 5 -7.44 3.11 9.13
N ALA A 6 -6.36 3.84 9.44
CA ALA A 6 -5.10 3.73 8.70
C ALA A 6 -4.53 2.32 8.76
N CYS A 7 -4.42 1.73 9.96
CA CYS A 7 -4.00 0.34 10.14
C CYS A 7 -4.93 -0.63 9.41
N GLY A 8 -6.25 -0.41 9.43
CA GLY A 8 -7.21 -1.25 8.71
C GLY A 8 -7.00 -1.26 7.19
N ILE A 9 -6.76 -0.09 6.61
CA ILE A 9 -6.45 0.07 5.18
C ILE A 9 -5.08 -0.53 4.86
N PHE A 10 -4.07 -0.23 5.67
CA PHE A 10 -2.70 -0.73 5.49
C PHE A 10 -2.64 -2.26 5.43
N LYS A 11 -3.41 -2.94 6.29
CA LYS A 11 -3.51 -4.41 6.29
C LYS A 11 -4.21 -4.98 5.05
N GLN A 12 -5.03 -4.17 4.39
CA GLN A 12 -5.81 -4.51 3.20
C GLN A 12 -5.39 -3.64 1.99
N ILE A 13 -4.09 -3.34 1.86
CA ILE A 13 -3.59 -2.36 0.89
C ILE A 13 -3.92 -2.71 -0.58
N GLU A 14 -4.04 -4.00 -0.89
CA GLU A 14 -4.37 -4.51 -2.23
C GLU A 14 -5.89 -4.55 -2.49
N SER A 15 -6.72 -4.17 -1.52
CA SER A 15 -8.18 -4.19 -1.65
C SER A 15 -8.68 -3.05 -2.53
N ASP A 16 -9.59 -3.37 -3.45
CA ASP A 16 -10.28 -2.39 -4.30
C ASP A 16 -11.32 -1.55 -3.53
N LYS A 17 -11.55 -1.84 -2.25
CA LYS A 17 -12.47 -1.09 -1.38
C LYS A 17 -11.98 0.32 -1.05
N TYR A 18 -10.70 0.59 -1.23
CA TYR A 18 -10.06 1.84 -0.87
C TYR A 18 -9.45 2.48 -2.10
N THR A 19 -9.57 3.80 -2.18
CA THR A 19 -8.93 4.56 -3.26
C THR A 19 -7.41 4.59 -3.07
N ASP A 20 -6.65 4.79 -4.15
CA ASP A 20 -5.18 4.90 -4.06
C ASP A 20 -4.75 6.05 -3.15
N ILE A 21 -5.50 7.16 -3.14
CA ILE A 21 -5.28 8.27 -2.20
C ILE A 21 -5.46 7.82 -0.74
N GLU A 22 -6.53 7.07 -0.43
CA GLU A 22 -6.74 6.54 0.92
C GLU A 22 -5.64 5.57 1.34
N LYS A 23 -5.15 4.75 0.40
CA LYS A 23 -4.03 3.82 0.61
C LYS A 23 -2.74 4.57 0.90
N THR A 24 -2.41 5.60 0.12
CA THR A 24 -1.22 6.44 0.34
C THR A 24 -1.27 7.18 1.68
N ILE A 25 -2.43 7.75 2.06
CA ILE A 25 -2.60 8.39 3.38
C ILE A 25 -2.46 7.37 4.51
N ALA A 26 -2.96 6.14 4.33
CA ALA A 26 -2.82 5.09 5.33
C ALA A 26 -1.36 4.66 5.51
N ILE A 27 -0.59 4.55 4.42
CA ILE A 27 0.85 4.28 4.46
C ILE A 27 1.57 5.38 5.23
N ASP A 28 1.36 6.65 4.87
CA ASP A 28 1.97 7.79 5.57
C ASP A 28 1.62 7.81 7.06
N SER A 29 0.35 7.54 7.40
CA SER A 29 -0.10 7.48 8.79
C SER A 29 0.59 6.37 9.58
N VAL A 30 0.82 5.20 8.98
CA VAL A 30 1.48 4.06 9.63
C VAL A 30 2.99 4.31 9.78
N LEU A 31 3.64 4.90 8.78
CA LEU A 31 5.07 5.22 8.82
C LEU A 31 5.41 6.27 9.91
N ASN A 32 4.48 7.17 10.20
CA ASN A 32 4.62 8.18 11.25
C ASN A 32 4.19 7.71 12.65
N MET A 33 3.88 6.42 12.83
CA MET A 33 3.61 5.87 14.16
C MET A 33 4.90 5.77 15.00
N GLU A 34 4.82 6.14 16.28
CA GLU A 34 5.96 5.98 17.21
C GLU A 34 6.40 4.51 17.33
N THR A 35 5.44 3.57 17.29
CA THR A 35 5.70 2.14 17.19
C THR A 35 4.70 1.47 16.25
N HIS A 36 5.15 0.45 15.53
CA HIS A 36 4.33 -0.26 14.54
C HIS A 36 3.57 -1.47 15.11
N ASN A 37 3.59 -1.72 16.42
CA ASN A 37 3.18 -2.97 17.12
C ASN A 37 1.82 -3.61 16.74
N GLY A 38 0.99 -2.97 15.91
CA GLY A 38 -0.23 -3.51 15.31
C GLY A 38 -0.10 -4.01 13.86
N VAL A 39 1.07 -3.94 13.22
CA VAL A 39 1.34 -4.39 11.85
C VAL A 39 2.56 -5.30 11.78
N THR A 40 2.46 -6.33 10.95
CA THR A 40 3.49 -7.34 10.72
C THR A 40 4.47 -6.87 9.63
N LYS A 41 5.67 -7.47 9.61
CA LYS A 41 6.65 -7.24 8.54
C LYS A 41 6.07 -7.53 7.16
N ASP A 42 5.26 -8.58 7.02
CA ASP A 42 4.66 -8.95 5.73
C ASP A 42 3.65 -7.91 5.25
N GLU A 43 2.84 -7.34 6.16
CA GLU A 43 1.94 -6.23 5.85
C GLU A 43 2.72 -5.01 5.38
N ILE A 44 3.86 -4.69 6.02
CA ILE A 44 4.75 -3.61 5.60
C ILE A 44 5.31 -3.88 4.20
N LEU A 45 5.82 -5.09 3.94
CA LEU A 45 6.36 -5.46 2.63
C LEU A 45 5.30 -5.40 1.53
N ARG A 46 4.05 -5.81 1.79
CA ARG A 46 2.94 -5.66 0.85
C ARG A 46 2.66 -4.20 0.54
N ALA A 47 2.59 -3.34 1.56
CA ALA A 47 2.36 -1.92 1.37
C ALA A 47 3.47 -1.25 0.53
N PHE A 48 4.73 -1.58 0.78
CA PHE A 48 5.86 -1.08 -0.02
C PHE A 48 5.81 -1.57 -1.47
N LYS A 49 5.53 -2.86 -1.71
CA LYS A 49 5.39 -3.40 -3.07
C LYS A 49 4.24 -2.74 -3.82
N TRP A 50 3.10 -2.57 -3.14
CA TRP A 50 1.94 -1.89 -3.70
C TRP A 50 2.31 -0.45 -4.11
N PHE A 51 2.95 0.31 -3.21
CA PHE A 51 3.37 1.68 -3.50
C PHE A 51 4.38 1.77 -4.64
N LEU A 52 5.42 0.92 -4.66
CA LEU A 52 6.38 0.92 -5.75
C LEU A 52 5.76 0.53 -7.09
N ASN A 53 4.76 -0.34 -7.09
CA ASN A 53 4.04 -0.71 -8.30
C ASN A 53 3.07 0.39 -8.75
N SER A 54 2.47 1.16 -7.83
CA SER A 54 1.60 2.29 -8.19
C SER A 54 2.36 3.46 -8.80
N GLU A 55 3.62 3.66 -8.39
CA GLU A 55 4.50 4.71 -8.93
C GLU A 55 5.23 4.30 -10.23
N ARG A 56 5.18 3.02 -10.60
CA ARG A 56 5.74 2.57 -11.88
C ARG A 56 4.72 2.84 -12.97
N GLU A 57 5.14 3.57 -14.00
CA GLU A 57 4.44 3.59 -15.28
C GLU A 57 4.23 2.14 -15.75
N PRO A 58 3.04 1.77 -16.26
CA PRO A 58 2.83 0.44 -16.78
C PRO A 58 3.87 0.20 -17.88
N GLU A 59 4.76 -0.78 -17.69
CA GLU A 59 5.62 -1.22 -18.77
C GLU A 59 4.69 -1.72 -19.88
N GLU A 60 4.69 -1.02 -21.02
CA GLU A 60 4.01 -1.48 -22.22
C GLU A 60 4.44 -2.92 -22.46
N GLN A 61 3.49 -3.85 -22.31
CA GLN A 61 3.71 -5.24 -22.68
C GLN A 61 3.99 -5.22 -24.18
N LYS A 62 5.28 -5.26 -24.55
CA LYS A 62 5.68 -5.56 -25.92
C LYS A 62 5.23 -6.99 -26.16
N GLU A 63 4.06 -7.14 -26.76
CA GLU A 63 3.59 -8.40 -27.33
C GLU A 63 4.65 -8.91 -28.30
N GLU A 64 5.50 -9.80 -27.82
CA GLU A 64 6.41 -10.56 -28.66
C GLU A 64 5.57 -11.65 -29.33
N ASN A 65 4.85 -11.26 -30.38
CA ASN A 65 4.16 -12.17 -31.28
C ASN A 65 5.20 -13.09 -31.94
N ARG A 66 5.19 -14.38 -31.57
CA ARG A 66 5.86 -15.46 -32.31
C ARG A 66 5.01 -16.73 -32.32
#